data_AF-A0A4Y2MVL2-F1
#
_entry.id   AF-A0A4Y2MVL2-F1
#
_cell.length_a   1.000
_cell.length_b   1.000
_cell.length_c   1.000
_cell.angle_alpha   90.00
_cell.angle_beta   90.00
_cell.angle_gamma   90.00
#
_symmetry.space_group_name_H-M   'P 1'
#
loop_
_entity.id
_entity.type
_entity.pdbx_description
1 polymer ?
#
loop_
_entity_poly.entity_id
_entity_poly.type
_entity_poly.pdbx_seq_one_letter_code
_entity_poly.pdbx_strand_id
1 'polypeptide(L)'
;NYSKGVLLQKVQHQEDNPEEHCKPTKFLKEKSIEYFVIIPKWERPIKMSLETSIREPDCIKSRKHQIKRPLPLFQITFPNKVENKGIWNIDNVLYCKVKIQRFQRRTGASQCFNCNLRHHTAAACHSTPRCLKCREAHSILQCNKTHPKPRRQNSKCINCNEEGHLASW
;
A
#
# COMPACT_ATOMS: atom_id res chain seq x y z
N ASN A 1 21.78 30.45 14.79
CA ASN A 1 21.40 29.27 15.61
C ASN A 1 20.39 28.42 14.86
N TYR A 2 20.84 27.68 13.84
CA TYR A 2 20.00 26.74 13.09
C TYR A 2 20.02 25.39 13.81
N SER A 3 18.93 25.07 14.50
CA SER A 3 18.70 23.79 15.16
C SER A 3 18.65 22.68 14.11
N LYS A 4 19.66 21.80 14.18
CA LYS A 4 19.79 20.54 13.44
C LYS A 4 18.52 19.70 13.60
N GLY A 5 17.61 19.80 12.63
CA GLY A 5 16.58 18.78 12.41
C GLY A 5 17.29 17.53 11.91
N VAL A 6 17.09 16.41 12.60
CA VAL A 6 17.67 15.10 12.24
C VAL A 6 17.19 14.73 10.84
N LEU A 7 18.01 15.04 9.84
CA LEU A 7 17.85 14.56 8.48
C LEU A 7 18.25 13.08 8.52
N LEU A 8 17.30 12.19 8.84
CA LEU A 8 17.47 10.77 8.55
C LEU A 8 17.59 10.66 7.03
N GLN A 9 18.82 10.55 6.55
CA GLN A 9 19.16 10.44 5.14
C GLN A 9 18.73 9.04 4.66
N LYS A 10 17.41 8.87 4.44
CA LYS A 10 16.85 7.62 3.92
C LYS A 10 17.11 7.59 2.43
N VAL A 11 17.81 6.55 1.97
CA VAL A 11 18.15 6.39 0.56
C VAL A 11 16.93 5.84 -0.17
N GLN A 12 16.42 6.63 -1.14
CA GLN A 12 15.48 6.16 -2.14
C GLN A 12 16.28 5.59 -3.30
N HIS A 13 15.95 4.36 -3.71
CA HIS A 13 16.62 3.71 -4.83
C HIS A 13 15.61 3.24 -5.87
N GLN A 14 15.93 3.47 -7.14
CA GLN A 14 15.15 3.07 -8.30
C GLN A 14 16.12 2.76 -9.44
N GLU A 15 16.20 1.49 -9.84
CA GLU A 15 16.99 1.03 -11.00
C GLU A 15 16.09 0.21 -11.90
N ASP A 16 16.35 0.29 -13.20
CA ASP A 16 15.60 -0.40 -14.26
C ASP A 16 16.23 -1.75 -14.69
N ASN A 17 17.42 -2.09 -14.19
CA ASN A 17 18.11 -3.35 -14.44
C ASN A 17 18.08 -4.26 -13.20
N PRO A 18 17.64 -5.53 -13.28
CA PRO A 18 17.58 -6.46 -12.15
C PRO A 18 18.89 -6.65 -11.39
N GLU A 19 20.04 -6.70 -12.09
CA GLU A 19 21.34 -6.91 -11.44
C GLU A 19 21.80 -5.65 -10.69
N GLU A 20 21.55 -4.48 -11.27
CA GLU A 20 21.92 -3.19 -10.68
C GLU A 20 21.00 -2.81 -9.54
N HIS A 21 19.73 -3.23 -9.56
CA HIS A 21 18.79 -3.07 -8.46
C HIS A 21 19.21 -3.84 -7.18
N CYS A 22 19.97 -4.94 -7.33
CA CYS A 22 20.39 -5.77 -6.20
C CYS A 22 21.69 -5.29 -5.52
N LYS A 23 22.60 -4.64 -6.26
CA LYS A 23 23.91 -4.18 -5.75
C LYS A 23 23.78 -3.18 -4.56
N PRO A 24 22.99 -2.09 -4.66
CA PRO A 24 22.91 -1.09 -3.60
C PRO A 24 22.10 -1.58 -2.40
N THR A 25 21.10 -2.43 -2.59
CA THR A 25 20.33 -3.00 -1.48
C THR A 25 21.19 -3.89 -0.58
N LYS A 26 22.13 -4.66 -1.16
CA LYS A 26 23.15 -5.41 -0.40
C LYS A 26 24.05 -4.49 0.42
N PHE A 27 24.59 -3.43 -0.20
CA PHE A 27 25.45 -2.44 0.47
C PHE A 27 24.74 -1.73 1.63
N LEU A 28 23.51 -1.26 1.41
CA LEU A 28 22.72 -0.57 2.44
C LEU A 28 22.39 -1.49 3.62
N LYS A 29 22.12 -2.77 3.34
CA LYS A 29 21.89 -3.79 4.36
C LYS A 29 23.15 -4.06 5.19
N GLU A 30 24.30 -4.18 4.55
CA GLU A 30 25.60 -4.40 5.21
C GLU A 30 25.98 -3.23 6.12
N LYS A 31 25.73 -1.99 5.67
CA LYS A 31 25.98 -0.77 6.45
C LYS A 31 24.91 -0.47 7.50
N SER A 32 23.87 -1.31 7.63
CA SER A 32 22.75 -1.10 8.56
C SER A 32 22.07 0.28 8.38
N ILE A 33 22.00 0.76 7.13
CA ILE A 33 21.38 2.04 6.77
C ILE A 33 19.89 1.80 6.51
N GLU A 34 19.02 2.70 6.94
CA GLU A 34 17.60 2.62 6.61
C GLU A 34 17.33 3.01 5.15
N TYR A 35 16.62 2.15 4.44
CA TYR A 35 16.22 2.41 3.05
C TYR A 35 14.82 1.89 2.74
N PHE A 36 14.32 2.28 1.58
CA PHE A 36 13.16 1.66 0.95
C PHE A 36 13.42 1.50 -0.53
N VAL A 37 12.76 0.51 -1.12
CA VAL A 37 12.93 0.16 -2.53
C VAL A 37 11.66 0.51 -3.27
N ILE A 38 11.80 1.17 -4.43
CA ILE A 38 10.67 1.32 -5.35
C ILE A 38 10.60 0.06 -6.19
N ILE A 39 9.58 -0.77 -5.95
CA ILE A 39 9.40 -2.03 -6.70
C ILE A 39 9.40 -1.71 -8.20
N PRO A 40 10.31 -2.30 -8.98
CA PRO A 40 10.45 -2.00 -10.39
C PRO A 40 9.27 -2.51 -11.22
N LYS A 41 9.06 -1.93 -12.41
CA LYS A 41 7.85 -2.21 -13.22
C LYS A 41 7.71 -3.69 -13.59
N TRP A 42 8.80 -4.39 -13.89
CA TRP A 42 8.76 -5.81 -14.26
C TRP A 42 8.47 -6.74 -13.09
N GLU A 43 8.75 -6.33 -11.85
CA GLU A 43 8.46 -7.14 -10.66
C GLU A 43 7.05 -6.85 -10.11
N ARG A 44 6.46 -5.71 -10.45
CA ARG A 44 5.10 -5.33 -10.01
C ARG A 44 4.09 -6.36 -10.51
N PRO A 45 3.31 -7.01 -9.61
CA PRO A 45 2.32 -7.99 -10.02
C PRO A 45 1.20 -7.36 -10.85
N ILE A 46 0.63 -8.16 -11.75
CA ILE A 46 -0.52 -7.78 -12.55
C ILE A 46 -1.75 -7.82 -11.65
N LYS A 47 -2.36 -6.65 -11.42
CA LYS A 47 -3.59 -6.52 -10.63
C LYS A 47 -4.76 -6.15 -11.53
N MET A 48 -5.86 -6.86 -11.37
CA MET A 48 -7.07 -6.62 -12.13
C MET A 48 -8.32 -6.73 -11.28
N SER A 49 -9.36 -6.08 -11.77
CA SER A 49 -10.73 -6.20 -11.30
C SER A 49 -11.51 -7.02 -12.31
N LEU A 50 -12.11 -8.12 -11.85
CA LEU A 50 -12.99 -8.98 -12.61
C LEU A 50 -14.43 -8.66 -12.21
N GLU A 51 -15.24 -8.26 -13.19
CA GLU A 51 -16.67 -8.05 -13.02
C GLU A 51 -17.41 -9.18 -13.74
N THR A 52 -18.26 -9.92 -13.02
CA THR A 52 -19.04 -11.01 -13.62
C THR A 52 -20.45 -10.54 -13.96
N SER A 53 -20.93 -10.85 -15.17
CA SER A 53 -22.30 -10.57 -15.60
C SER A 53 -23.26 -11.67 -15.12
N ILE A 54 -23.27 -11.99 -13.83
CA ILE A 54 -24.27 -12.91 -13.27
C ILE A 54 -25.62 -12.17 -13.33
N ARG A 55 -26.46 -12.52 -14.31
CA ARG A 55 -27.88 -12.16 -14.26
C ARG A 55 -28.50 -13.01 -13.16
N GLU A 56 -28.77 -12.41 -12.00
CA GLU A 56 -29.64 -13.06 -11.03
C GLU A 56 -31.01 -13.31 -11.72
N PRO A 57 -31.66 -14.48 -11.52
CA PRO A 57 -33.07 -14.60 -11.85
C PRO A 57 -33.83 -13.56 -11.03
N ASP A 58 -34.78 -12.86 -11.65
CA ASP A 58 -35.54 -11.75 -11.09
C ASP A 58 -36.17 -12.12 -9.72
N CYS A 59 -35.43 -11.89 -8.65
CA CYS A 59 -35.95 -12.02 -7.30
C CYS A 59 -36.63 -10.69 -6.95
N ILE A 60 -37.97 -10.77 -6.90
CA ILE A 60 -38.94 -9.75 -6.53
C ILE A 60 -38.36 -8.81 -5.47
N LYS A 61 -38.18 -7.54 -5.84
CA LYS A 61 -37.71 -6.49 -4.92
C LYS A 61 -38.80 -6.19 -3.88
N SER A 62 -38.78 -6.90 -2.75
CA SER A 62 -39.51 -6.46 -1.55
C SER A 62 -38.84 -5.19 -1.01
N ARG A 63 -39.52 -4.06 -1.18
CA ARG A 63 -39.15 -2.76 -0.62
C ARG A 63 -39.19 -2.88 0.90
N LYS A 64 -38.05 -3.00 1.58
CA LYS A 64 -37.82 -2.50 2.97
C LYS A 64 -36.47 -2.86 3.61
N HIS A 65 -35.55 -3.55 2.94
CA HIS A 65 -34.18 -3.70 3.43
C HIS A 65 -33.17 -3.42 2.32
N GLN A 66 -32.42 -2.32 2.42
CA GLN A 66 -31.21 -2.13 1.62
C GLN A 66 -30.15 -3.10 2.15
N ILE A 67 -30.27 -4.38 1.79
CA ILE A 67 -29.20 -5.35 1.98
C ILE A 67 -28.03 -4.83 1.12
N LYS A 68 -26.92 -4.46 1.77
CA LYS A 68 -25.66 -4.12 1.07
C LYS A 68 -25.17 -5.37 0.37
N ARG A 69 -25.71 -5.67 -0.81
CA ARG A 69 -25.28 -6.81 -1.61
C ARG A 69 -23.84 -6.53 -2.10
N PRO A 70 -22.90 -7.46 -1.93
CA PRO A 70 -21.56 -7.29 -2.47
C PRO A 70 -21.66 -7.16 -3.99
N LEU A 71 -21.03 -6.12 -4.54
CA LEU A 71 -20.87 -6.00 -5.99
C LEU A 71 -20.10 -7.23 -6.50
N PRO A 72 -20.44 -7.80 -7.66
CA PRO A 72 -19.74 -8.94 -8.26
C PRO A 72 -18.38 -8.51 -8.84
N LEU A 73 -17.55 -7.87 -8.01
CA LEU A 73 -16.23 -7.32 -8.32
C LEU A 73 -15.18 -8.09 -7.53
N PHE A 74 -14.34 -8.83 -8.23
CA PHE A 74 -13.26 -9.62 -7.65
C PHE A 74 -11.91 -8.98 -7.97
N GLN A 75 -11.00 -8.91 -7.00
CA GLN A 75 -9.62 -8.51 -7.25
C GLN A 75 -8.75 -9.75 -7.45
N ILE A 76 -8.06 -9.82 -8.59
CA ILE A 76 -7.16 -10.93 -8.92
C ILE A 76 -5.74 -10.37 -9.09
N THR A 77 -4.75 -11.08 -8.54
CA THR A 77 -3.34 -10.69 -8.58
C THR A 77 -2.50 -11.84 -9.13
N PHE A 78 -1.72 -11.57 -10.18
CA PHE A 78 -0.81 -12.53 -10.80
C PHE A 78 0.64 -12.04 -10.75
N PRO A 79 1.64 -12.95 -10.72
CA PRO A 79 3.03 -12.59 -11.01
C PRO A 79 3.15 -11.95 -12.40
N ASN A 80 4.03 -10.96 -12.54
CA ASN A 80 4.26 -10.31 -13.84
C ASN A 80 5.19 -11.16 -14.70
N LYS A 81 4.60 -12.19 -15.30
CA LYS A 81 5.25 -13.10 -16.25
C LYS A 81 4.60 -12.96 -17.63
N VAL A 82 5.33 -13.33 -18.67
CA VAL A 82 4.85 -13.27 -20.06
C VAL A 82 3.58 -14.12 -20.25
N GLU A 83 3.55 -15.32 -19.67
CA GLU A 83 2.40 -16.24 -19.67
C GLU A 83 1.10 -15.61 -19.13
N ASN A 84 1.21 -14.71 -18.14
CA ASN A 84 0.06 -14.09 -17.51
C ASN A 84 -0.47 -12.86 -18.27
N LYS A 85 0.21 -12.40 -19.33
CA LYS A 85 -0.22 -11.20 -20.09
C LYS A 85 -1.45 -11.46 -20.97
N GLY A 86 -1.72 -12.71 -21.34
CA GLY A 86 -2.89 -13.10 -22.14
C GLY A 86 -4.22 -12.88 -21.44
N ILE A 87 -4.21 -12.68 -20.12
CA ILE A 87 -5.40 -12.48 -19.28
C ILE A 87 -6.29 -11.30 -19.74
N TRP A 88 -5.72 -10.27 -20.39
CA TRP A 88 -6.48 -9.11 -20.86
C TRP A 88 -7.39 -9.40 -22.05
N ASN A 89 -7.20 -10.56 -22.70
CA ASN A 89 -7.99 -10.99 -23.85
C ASN A 89 -9.11 -11.97 -23.47
N ILE A 90 -9.26 -12.28 -22.18
CA ILE A 90 -10.30 -13.19 -21.70
C ILE A 90 -11.61 -12.41 -21.52
N ASP A 91 -12.67 -12.90 -22.15
CA ASP A 91 -14.03 -12.36 -22.09
C ASP A 91 -15.02 -13.33 -21.41
N ASN A 92 -14.64 -14.60 -21.28
CA ASN A 92 -15.44 -15.64 -20.64
C ASN A 92 -14.56 -16.48 -19.70
N VAL A 93 -15.06 -16.73 -18.49
CA VAL A 93 -14.47 -17.69 -17.56
C VAL A 93 -15.54 -18.73 -17.28
N LEU A 94 -15.27 -19.98 -17.66
CA LEU A 94 -16.27 -21.05 -17.69
C LEU A 94 -17.49 -20.62 -18.54
N TYR A 95 -18.70 -20.67 -17.97
CA TYR A 95 -19.95 -20.27 -18.62
C TYR A 95 -20.36 -18.83 -18.28
N CYS A 96 -19.47 -18.04 -17.68
CA CYS A 96 -19.75 -16.68 -17.26
C CYS A 96 -19.03 -15.67 -18.15
N LYS A 97 -19.79 -14.74 -18.73
CA LYS A 97 -19.23 -13.56 -19.37
C LYS A 97 -18.64 -12.64 -18.30
N VAL A 98 -17.39 -12.24 -18.50
CA VAL A 98 -16.64 -11.40 -17.57
C VAL A 98 -16.13 -10.14 -18.24
N LYS A 99 -15.95 -9.09 -17.44
CA LYS A 99 -15.27 -7.86 -17.85
C LYS A 99 -14.03 -7.68 -16.99
N ILE A 100 -12.88 -7.80 -17.63
CA ILE A 100 -11.58 -7.61 -16.99
C ILE A 100 -11.16 -6.15 -17.14
N GLN A 101 -10.78 -5.52 -16.02
CA GLN A 101 -10.28 -4.15 -16.00
C GLN A 101 -8.98 -4.07 -15.22
N ARG A 102 -8.10 -3.13 -15.59
CA ARG A 102 -6.90 -2.83 -14.79
C ARG A 102 -7.34 -2.35 -13.41
N PHE A 103 -6.77 -2.94 -12.36
CA PHE A 103 -7.05 -2.52 -11.00
C PHE A 103 -6.64 -1.06 -10.81
N GLN A 104 -7.63 -0.21 -10.53
CA GLN A 104 -7.40 1.20 -10.23
C GLN A 104 -7.04 1.32 -8.75
N ARG A 105 -5.81 1.76 -8.48
CA ARG A 105 -5.43 2.13 -7.11
C ARG A 105 -6.18 3.40 -6.74
N ARG A 106 -6.56 3.51 -5.46
CA ARG A 106 -7.05 4.79 -4.94
C ARG A 106 -6.01 5.88 -5.23
N THR A 107 -6.48 7.00 -5.75
CA THR A 107 -5.69 8.21 -5.97
C THR A 107 -5.19 8.72 -4.61
N GLY A 108 -3.88 8.92 -4.48
CA GLY A 108 -3.23 9.34 -3.24
C GLY A 108 -1.91 8.61 -3.01
N ALA A 109 -0.98 9.27 -2.31
CA ALA A 109 0.28 8.64 -1.94
C ALA A 109 0.04 7.59 -0.85
N SER A 110 0.35 6.32 -1.13
CA SER A 110 0.25 5.27 -0.11
C SER A 110 1.21 5.57 1.02
N GLN A 111 0.69 5.52 2.25
CA GLN A 111 1.51 5.57 3.45
C GLN A 111 2.02 4.16 3.78
N CYS A 112 3.31 4.05 4.08
CA CYS A 112 3.92 2.82 4.55
C CYS A 112 3.50 2.54 5.99
N PHE A 113 2.86 1.38 6.23
CA PHE A 113 2.44 0.96 7.58
C PHE A 113 3.60 0.68 8.55
N ASN A 114 4.83 0.51 8.03
CA ASN A 114 6.01 0.28 8.85
C ASN A 114 6.60 1.61 9.38
N CYS A 115 6.96 2.53 8.48
CA CYS A 115 7.66 3.77 8.85
C CYS A 115 6.81 5.05 8.79
N ASN A 116 5.56 4.97 8.33
CA ASN A 116 4.61 6.09 8.17
C ASN A 116 5.00 7.17 7.15
N LEU A 117 6.02 6.91 6.31
CA LEU A 117 6.37 7.76 5.16
C LEU A 117 5.50 7.43 3.95
N ARG A 118 5.53 8.30 2.95
CA ARG A 118 4.75 8.19 1.72
C ARG A 118 5.56 7.54 0.59
N HIS A 119 4.87 7.15 -0.48
CA HIS A 119 5.44 6.70 -1.78
C HIS A 119 6.03 5.28 -1.83
N HIS A 120 5.95 4.51 -0.74
CA HIS A 120 6.33 3.10 -0.75
C HIS A 120 5.39 2.26 0.12
N THR A 121 5.44 0.94 -0.06
CA THR A 121 4.66 -0.03 0.72
C THR A 121 5.51 -0.60 1.86
N ALA A 122 4.85 -1.15 2.89
CA ALA A 122 5.54 -1.81 3.99
C ALA A 122 6.43 -2.98 3.54
N ALA A 123 6.04 -3.70 2.46
CA ALA A 123 6.80 -4.81 1.91
C ALA A 123 8.16 -4.38 1.33
N ALA A 124 8.29 -3.13 0.88
CA ALA A 124 9.53 -2.59 0.32
C ALA A 124 10.26 -1.64 1.31
N CYS A 125 9.87 -1.67 2.58
CA CYS A 125 10.41 -0.80 3.62
C CYS A 125 11.38 -1.57 4.51
N HIS A 126 12.64 -1.15 4.52
CA HIS A 126 13.71 -1.70 5.37
C HIS A 126 14.14 -0.71 6.47
N SER A 127 13.29 0.26 6.80
CA SER A 127 13.47 1.16 7.94
C SER A 127 12.97 0.55 9.25
N THR A 128 13.44 1.10 10.38
CA THR A 128 12.85 0.79 11.68
C THR A 128 11.36 1.19 11.72
N PRO A 129 10.49 0.36 12.34
CA PRO A 129 9.09 0.72 12.54
C PRO A 129 8.97 2.00 13.36
N ARG A 130 8.00 2.86 13.02
CA ARG A 130 7.73 4.07 13.81
C ARG A 130 6.29 4.11 14.30
N CYS A 131 6.10 4.27 15.59
CA CYS A 131 4.78 4.28 16.19
C CYS A 131 4.05 5.62 15.96
N LEU A 132 2.85 5.59 15.36
CA LEU A 132 2.02 6.80 15.17
C LEU A 132 1.56 7.45 16.47
N LYS A 133 1.48 6.69 17.57
CA LYS A 133 1.01 7.20 18.86
C LYS A 133 2.11 7.97 19.60
N CYS A 134 3.29 7.36 19.69
CA CYS A 134 4.37 7.85 20.56
C CYS A 134 5.68 8.20 19.84
N ARG A 135 5.78 7.95 18.53
CA ARG A 135 6.92 8.29 17.66
C ARG A 135 8.21 7.50 17.91
N GLU A 136 8.17 6.52 18.80
CA GLU A 136 9.29 5.63 19.09
C GLU A 136 9.46 4.53 18.03
N ALA A 137 10.63 3.87 18.06
CA ALA A 137 11.04 2.81 17.15
C ALA A 137 10.36 1.45 17.43
N HIS A 138 9.02 1.39 17.29
CA HIS A 138 8.25 0.15 17.37
C HIS A 138 6.95 0.22 16.57
N SER A 139 6.33 -0.94 16.33
CA SER A 139 5.03 -1.03 15.64
C SER A 139 3.89 -0.52 16.53
N ILE A 140 2.81 0.01 15.94
CA ILE A 140 1.66 0.52 16.72
C ILE A 140 1.01 -0.56 17.62
N LEU A 141 1.14 -1.83 17.25
CA LEU A 141 0.61 -2.98 18.00
C LEU A 141 1.43 -3.29 19.27
N GLN A 142 2.72 -2.99 19.26
CA GLN A 142 3.64 -3.17 20.39
C GLN A 142 3.71 -1.92 21.29
N CYS A 143 2.84 -0.94 21.07
CA CYS A 143 2.87 0.30 21.81
C CYS A 143 2.19 0.14 23.17
N ASN A 144 3.00 0.12 24.23
CA ASN A 144 2.52 0.02 25.61
C ASN A 144 2.08 1.37 26.21
N LYS A 145 2.28 2.48 25.49
CA LYS A 145 1.86 3.81 25.96
C LYS A 145 0.35 3.96 25.75
N THR A 146 -0.39 4.02 26.85
CA THR A 146 -1.81 4.40 26.90
C THR A 146 -1.93 5.90 26.61
N HIS A 147 -1.91 6.26 25.34
CA HIS A 147 -2.31 7.60 24.94
C HIS A 147 -3.83 7.67 24.90
N PRO A 148 -4.47 8.68 25.54
CA PRO A 148 -5.87 8.97 25.27
C PRO A 148 -6.04 9.16 23.76
N LYS A 149 -7.19 8.76 23.20
CA LYS A 149 -7.49 8.94 21.77
C LYS A 149 -7.07 10.36 21.37
N PRO A 150 -6.12 10.54 20.45
CA PRO A 150 -5.56 11.86 20.19
C PRO A 150 -6.69 12.76 19.70
N ARG A 151 -7.10 13.73 20.53
CA ARG A 151 -7.92 14.85 20.06
C ARG A 151 -7.10 15.57 19.00
N ARG A 152 -7.72 15.98 17.88
CA ARG A 152 -7.02 16.55 16.73
C ARG A 152 -6.02 17.64 17.14
N GLN A 153 -6.45 18.56 18.00
CA GLN A 153 -5.62 19.64 18.56
C GLN A 153 -4.30 19.19 19.21
N ASN A 154 -4.25 17.99 19.80
CA ASN A 154 -3.06 17.52 20.53
C ASN A 154 -2.29 16.44 19.74
N SER A 155 -2.74 16.11 18.53
CA SER A 155 -2.05 15.16 17.67
C SER A 155 -0.91 15.87 16.95
N LYS A 156 0.26 15.22 16.90
CA LYS A 156 1.44 15.76 16.25
C LYS A 156 1.96 14.78 15.22
N CYS A 157 2.20 15.30 14.03
CA CYS A 157 2.59 14.52 12.88
C CYS A 157 4.05 14.06 13.00
N ILE A 158 4.29 12.76 12.77
CA ILE A 158 5.63 12.17 12.79
C ILE A 158 6.48 12.50 11.54
N ASN A 159 5.88 13.14 10.53
CA ASN A 159 6.56 13.51 9.29
C ASN A 159 6.92 15.00 9.22
N CYS A 160 6.01 15.90 9.63
CA CYS A 160 6.25 17.36 9.61
C CYS A 160 6.46 17.99 10.99
N ASN A 161 6.29 17.23 12.09
CA ASN A 161 6.33 17.74 13.46
C ASN A 161 5.30 18.84 13.80
N GLU A 162 4.33 19.07 12.93
CA GLU A 162 3.22 20.00 13.18
C GLU A 162 2.14 19.36 14.07
N GLU A 163 1.48 20.21 14.86
CA GLU A 163 0.35 19.83 15.71
C GLU A 163 -0.98 20.01 14.96
N GLY A 164 -2.04 19.36 15.42
CA GLY A 164 -3.36 19.40 14.79
C GLY A 164 -3.70 18.19 13.91
N HIS A 165 -2.72 17.35 13.55
CA HIS A 165 -2.96 16.15 12.75
C HIS A 165 -1.93 15.01 12.97
N LEU A 166 -2.30 13.80 12.53
CA LEU A 166 -1.42 12.63 12.41
C LEU A 166 -0.90 12.48 10.98
N ALA A 167 0.09 11.61 10.76
CA ALA A 167 0.64 11.37 9.42
C ALA A 167 -0.30 10.62 8.45
N SER A 168 -1.30 9.92 8.98
CA SER A 168 -2.32 9.14 8.22
C SER A 168 -3.53 9.98 7.79
N TRP A 169 -3.39 11.30 7.77
CA TRP A 169 -4.44 12.23 7.37
C TRP A 169 -4.51 12.36 5.83
#